data_AF-A0A2V9AJG8-F1
#
_entry.id   AF-A0A2V9AJG8-F1
#
_cell.length_a   1.000
_cell.length_b   1.000
_cell.length_c   1.000
_cell.angle_alpha   90.00
_cell.angle_beta   90.00
_cell.angle_gamma   90.00
#
_symmetry.space_group_name_H-M   'P 1'
#
loop_
_entity.id
_entity.type
_entity.pdbx_description
1 polymer ?
#
loop_
_entity_poly.entity_id
_entity_poly.type
_entity_poly.pdbx_seq_one_letter_code
_entity_poly.pdbx_strand_id
1 'polypeptide(L)'
;GKYLYFISTRYFYPSAGQLDQRYNYYTTDGIFAVTLKADEASPFKPESDEEKTADQKKDEKKDEKKEEKKEDKKEEPVKPIQIDLEGISTRIVPVPVHPGILSGLAARKEKLFYVDTPQEARQFVPNAPRPRNALHLFDMTKREDKVLLESIDGYDLDKEGKKVIYKAGPVYGIVEATPGKAKVGDGKLNFSAMPVRVDPREEWRQVFHEAWRIERDFYWDPAMTGHDWKKLGARFEALLPWVVHRSDLNYLIGEMISELSTSHTYVGGGDQPERPHVNVGMLGADFEPDGGYFRITKIYPGENWSESTRSPLTEPGLKVKAGDYLIAVNGQETHPDRDVYSYFQDLAGKLVTLKVNSKSTPQGAWEISVKPANSEAGVRYLDWIATNRRKVEEATGGHIGYMHVPDTSFPGIIAFDKQFTAQLDKDGIIVDERYNSGGQIPDFYTEKLKRQLLAIVAPRDTADNPWPPVAIYGPKVMIVNELAGSGGDAFPWFFHREKIGPIVGTRTWGGLVGIGNSQPLRDGGFVTAPGFAFWSTDNGGEWIVEQHGVDPDYVVPQRPDLVVSGHDPQLEKAVELAKEALKDYRGIPPRPKYPSVKE
;
A
#
# COMPACT_ATOMS: atom_id res chain seq x y z
N GLY A 1 24.09 1.78 -31.24
CA GLY A 1 25.40 1.10 -31.17
C GLY A 1 26.55 1.96 -30.69
N LYS A 2 26.37 3.27 -30.43
CA LYS A 2 27.41 4.16 -29.87
C LYS A 2 27.27 4.38 -28.36
N TYR A 3 26.03 4.42 -27.90
CA TYR A 3 25.66 4.73 -26.53
C TYR A 3 24.79 3.62 -25.96
N LEU A 4 24.95 3.38 -24.66
CA LEU A 4 23.97 2.67 -23.83
C LEU A 4 23.28 3.71 -22.95
N TYR A 5 21.94 3.70 -22.96
CA TYR A 5 21.12 4.55 -22.12
C TYR A 5 20.56 3.76 -20.96
N PHE A 6 20.54 4.36 -19.77
CA PHE A 6 20.03 3.72 -18.57
C PHE A 6 19.47 4.77 -17.61
N ILE A 7 18.54 4.32 -16.78
CA ILE A 7 18.05 5.10 -15.64
C ILE A 7 18.98 4.83 -14.45
N SER A 8 19.32 5.88 -13.70
CA SER A 8 20.15 5.75 -12.50
C SER A 8 19.66 6.72 -11.43
N THR A 9 19.59 6.22 -10.20
CA THR A 9 19.35 7.03 -9.00
C THR A 9 20.62 7.80 -8.65
N ARG A 10 20.63 9.12 -8.88
CA ARG A 10 21.80 10.00 -8.65
C ARG A 10 21.45 11.37 -8.09
N TYR A 11 20.17 11.73 -8.08
CA TYR A 11 19.69 12.99 -7.54
C TYR A 11 19.19 12.78 -6.12
N PHE A 12 19.85 13.39 -5.14
CA PHE A 12 19.52 13.25 -3.72
C PHE A 12 19.12 14.60 -3.13
N TYR A 13 18.05 15.19 -3.67
CA TYR A 13 17.52 16.47 -3.20
C TYR A 13 16.56 16.24 -2.03
N PRO A 14 16.89 16.68 -0.80
CA PRO A 14 16.06 16.43 0.36
C PRO A 14 14.82 17.32 0.36
N SER A 15 13.67 16.75 0.68
CA SER A 15 12.41 17.44 0.95
C SER A 15 12.08 17.35 2.44
N ALA A 16 11.75 18.46 3.07
CA ALA A 16 11.38 18.46 4.49
C ALA A 16 10.06 17.71 4.72
N GLY A 17 10.04 16.80 5.68
CA GLY A 17 8.81 16.18 6.18
C GLY A 17 7.89 17.20 6.88
N GLN A 18 6.58 16.97 6.82
CA GLN A 18 5.59 17.83 7.50
C GLN A 18 5.24 17.34 8.92
N LEU A 19 5.38 16.04 9.19
CA LEU A 19 5.01 15.45 10.48
C LEU A 19 6.18 15.36 11.45
N ASP A 20 7.35 14.92 10.97
CA ASP A 20 8.57 14.89 11.75
C ASP A 20 9.75 15.49 10.96
N GLN A 21 10.86 15.73 11.65
CA GLN A 21 12.07 16.34 11.09
C GLN A 21 12.89 15.39 10.19
N ARG A 22 12.26 14.37 9.59
CA ARG A 22 12.91 13.50 8.60
C ARG A 22 12.91 14.17 7.23
N TYR A 23 13.99 13.96 6.48
CA TYR A 23 14.08 14.35 5.08
C TYR A 23 13.64 13.19 4.19
N ASN A 24 12.79 13.51 3.23
CA ASN A 24 12.35 12.57 2.21
C ASN A 24 13.12 12.83 0.91
N TYR A 25 13.43 11.78 0.18
CA TYR A 25 14.08 11.87 -1.12
C TYR A 25 13.11 11.39 -2.18
N TYR A 26 12.69 12.31 -3.06
CA TYR A 26 11.80 12.04 -4.18
C TYR A 26 12.52 12.35 -5.49
N THR A 27 11.97 11.85 -6.59
CA THR A 27 12.43 12.14 -7.96
C THR A 27 13.95 11.98 -8.13
N THR A 28 14.47 10.85 -7.67
CA THR A 28 15.90 10.59 -7.56
C THR A 28 16.54 10.14 -8.87
N ASP A 29 15.72 9.82 -9.87
CA ASP A 29 16.15 9.15 -11.09
C ASP A 29 16.48 10.17 -12.17
N GLY A 30 17.57 9.88 -12.89
CA GLY A 30 17.92 10.55 -14.13
C GLY A 30 18.11 9.55 -15.26
N ILE A 31 18.11 10.05 -16.50
CA ILE A 31 18.52 9.29 -17.67
C ILE A 31 19.96 9.65 -17.98
N PHE A 32 20.77 8.62 -18.20
CA PHE A 32 22.20 8.77 -18.48
C PHE A 32 22.56 8.03 -19.76
N ALA A 33 23.57 8.53 -20.44
CA ALA A 33 24.20 7.88 -21.58
C ALA A 33 25.64 7.54 -21.22
N VAL A 34 26.08 6.33 -21.55
CA VAL A 34 27.49 5.95 -21.52
C VAL A 34 27.99 5.73 -22.93
N THR A 35 29.17 6.27 -23.25
CA THR A 35 29.83 6.00 -24.52
C THR A 35 30.44 4.59 -24.50
N LEU A 36 30.16 3.80 -25.54
CA LEU A 36 30.62 2.40 -25.60
C LEU A 36 32.09 2.29 -26.02
N LYS A 37 32.59 3.25 -26.79
CA LYS A 37 34.02 3.37 -27.12
C LYS A 37 34.67 4.49 -26.34
N ALA A 38 35.95 4.34 -26.05
CA ALA A 38 36.72 5.33 -25.31
C ALA A 38 36.90 6.66 -26.07
N ASP A 39 36.97 6.60 -27.40
CA ASP A 39 37.14 7.75 -28.30
C ASP A 39 35.81 8.34 -28.82
N GLU A 40 34.68 7.72 -28.47
CA GLU A 40 33.36 8.20 -28.89
C GLU A 40 32.99 9.48 -28.13
N ALA A 41 32.51 10.46 -28.89
CA ALA A 41 32.03 11.73 -28.40
C ALA A 41 30.86 11.59 -27.41
N SER A 42 30.78 12.47 -26.41
CA SER A 42 29.53 12.64 -25.65
C SER A 42 28.37 13.02 -26.60
N PRO A 43 27.17 12.43 -26.45
CA PRO A 43 25.98 12.85 -27.19
C PRO A 43 25.51 14.28 -26.86
N PHE A 44 25.99 14.85 -25.74
CA PHE A 44 25.60 16.18 -25.26
C PHE A 44 26.81 17.10 -25.10
N LYS A 45 27.72 17.12 -26.09
CA LYS A 45 28.81 18.09 -26.11
C LYS A 45 28.26 19.53 -25.97
N PRO A 46 28.95 20.41 -25.23
CA PRO A 46 28.62 21.84 -25.22
C PRO A 46 28.56 22.37 -26.65
N GLU A 47 27.52 23.14 -26.97
CA GLU A 47 27.41 23.85 -28.24
C GLU A 47 27.97 25.26 -28.02
N SER A 48 28.84 25.72 -28.94
CA SER A 48 29.36 27.08 -28.91
C SER A 48 28.25 28.06 -29.31
N ASP A 49 28.13 29.16 -28.58
CA ASP A 49 27.25 30.30 -28.84
C ASP A 49 27.84 31.30 -29.84
N GLU A 50 29.05 31.04 -30.38
CA GLU A 50 29.61 31.83 -31.46
C GLU A 50 28.75 31.73 -32.73
N GLU A 51 28.17 32.85 -33.16
CA GLU A 51 27.60 32.99 -34.50
C GLU A 51 28.67 32.64 -35.53
N LYS A 52 28.42 31.59 -36.32
CA LYS A 52 29.23 31.31 -37.51
C LYS A 52 29.04 32.46 -38.49
N THR A 53 30.01 33.37 -38.54
CA THR A 53 30.12 34.40 -39.56
C THR A 53 30.03 33.77 -40.95
N ALA A 54 29.27 34.41 -41.83
CA ALA A 54 28.71 33.86 -43.07
C ALA A 54 29.74 33.52 -44.19
N ASP A 55 31.04 33.40 -43.90
CA ASP A 55 32.10 33.32 -44.91
C ASP A 55 32.75 31.94 -45.10
N GLN A 56 32.11 30.86 -44.65
CA GLN A 56 32.53 29.48 -45.01
C GLN A 56 31.44 28.67 -45.74
N LYS A 57 30.54 29.36 -46.46
CA LYS A 57 29.63 28.75 -47.45
C LYS A 57 29.97 29.22 -48.86
N LYS A 58 31.18 28.92 -49.33
CA LYS A 58 31.52 28.91 -50.76
C LYS A 58 32.74 28.02 -50.96
N ASP A 59 32.49 26.73 -51.14
CA ASP A 59 33.01 26.05 -52.32
C ASP A 59 32.24 24.75 -52.58
N GLU A 60 32.12 24.47 -53.87
CA GLU A 60 31.57 23.25 -54.50
C GLU A 60 30.04 23.10 -54.58
N LYS A 61 29.47 23.91 -55.49
CA LYS A 61 28.35 23.47 -56.34
C LYS A 61 28.73 23.61 -57.82
N LYS A 62 28.84 22.49 -58.53
CA LYS A 62 28.54 22.29 -59.96
C LYS A 62 28.40 20.78 -60.21
N ASP A 63 27.17 20.30 -60.44
CA ASP A 63 26.61 19.88 -61.75
C ASP A 63 27.27 18.58 -62.27
N GLU A 64 26.60 17.51 -62.72
CA GLU A 64 25.26 17.32 -63.28
C GLU A 64 24.93 15.80 -63.35
N LYS A 65 23.63 15.48 -63.39
CA LYS A 65 22.93 14.27 -63.90
C LYS A 65 23.70 12.96 -64.18
N LYS A 66 23.22 11.85 -63.60
CA LYS A 66 23.13 10.54 -64.28
C LYS A 66 21.99 9.66 -63.75
N GLU A 67 21.49 8.86 -64.68
CA GLU A 67 20.22 8.11 -64.72
C GLU A 67 20.01 7.03 -63.65
N GLU A 68 18.72 6.72 -63.48
CA GLU A 68 18.18 5.60 -62.73
C GLU A 68 18.79 4.25 -63.17
N LYS A 69 19.48 3.59 -62.23
CA LYS A 69 19.59 2.13 -62.19
C LYS A 69 19.17 1.64 -60.81
N LYS A 70 18.07 0.88 -60.79
CA LYS A 70 17.70 -0.02 -59.69
C LYS A 70 18.81 -1.06 -59.55
N GLU A 71 19.61 -0.94 -58.49
CA GLU A 71 20.44 -2.02 -57.97
C GLU A 71 19.92 -2.39 -56.58
N ASP A 72 19.63 -3.68 -56.43
CA ASP A 72 19.28 -4.33 -55.17
C ASP A 72 20.36 -4.06 -54.12
N LYS A 73 20.02 -3.29 -53.09
CA LYS A 73 20.82 -3.17 -51.87
C LYS A 73 20.82 -4.51 -51.14
N LYS A 74 21.87 -5.30 -51.36
CA LYS A 74 22.32 -6.29 -50.37
C LYS A 74 22.62 -5.54 -49.07
N GLU A 75 21.94 -5.94 -48.01
CA GLU A 75 22.24 -5.50 -46.65
C GLU A 75 23.71 -5.78 -46.33
N GLU A 76 24.49 -4.72 -46.09
CA GLU A 76 25.83 -4.87 -45.54
C GLU A 76 25.73 -5.54 -44.15
N PRO A 77 26.60 -6.53 -43.84
CA PRO A 77 26.58 -7.16 -42.53
C PRO A 77 26.78 -6.12 -41.44
N VAL A 78 25.88 -6.11 -40.46
CA VAL A 78 25.92 -5.21 -39.31
C VAL A 78 27.30 -5.35 -38.64
N LYS A 79 28.11 -4.29 -38.68
CA LYS A 79 29.43 -4.28 -38.02
C LYS A 79 29.25 -4.62 -36.53
N PRO A 80 30.07 -5.51 -35.95
CA PRO A 80 30.00 -5.83 -34.53
C PRO A 80 30.09 -4.57 -33.67
N ILE A 81 29.25 -4.49 -32.63
CA ILE A 81 29.34 -3.41 -31.65
C ILE A 81 30.61 -3.64 -30.83
N GLN A 82 31.55 -2.72 -30.93
CA GLN A 82 32.75 -2.71 -30.09
C GLN A 82 32.44 -1.97 -28.77
N ILE A 83 32.86 -2.57 -27.66
CA ILE A 83 32.65 -2.04 -26.32
C ILE A 83 34.01 -2.03 -25.59
N ASP A 84 34.49 -0.86 -25.23
CA ASP A 84 35.72 -0.68 -24.46
C ASP A 84 35.33 -0.63 -22.97
N LEU A 85 35.52 -1.72 -22.22
CA LEU A 85 35.07 -1.80 -20.82
C LEU A 85 35.94 -0.99 -19.86
N GLU A 86 37.21 -0.78 -20.20
CA GLU A 86 38.13 0.01 -19.38
C GLU A 86 37.61 1.44 -19.21
N GLY A 87 37.46 1.88 -17.96
CA GLY A 87 36.97 3.22 -17.63
C GLY A 87 35.51 3.51 -18.03
N ILE A 88 34.71 2.52 -18.44
CA ILE A 88 33.34 2.76 -18.93
C ILE A 88 32.45 3.53 -17.94
N SER A 89 32.66 3.34 -16.63
CA SER A 89 31.91 4.03 -15.56
C SER A 89 32.23 5.53 -15.45
N THR A 90 33.35 6.01 -16.00
CA THR A 90 33.70 7.44 -15.99
C THR A 90 33.21 8.18 -17.23
N ARG A 91 32.72 7.45 -18.25
CA ARG A 91 32.24 8.00 -19.53
C ARG A 91 30.73 8.25 -19.55
N ILE A 92 30.15 8.45 -18.37
CA ILE A 92 28.71 8.64 -18.17
C ILE A 92 28.39 10.13 -18.25
N VAL A 93 27.39 10.51 -19.06
CA VAL A 93 26.87 11.87 -19.14
C VAL A 93 25.36 11.88 -18.91
N PRO A 94 24.81 12.90 -18.24
CA PRO A 94 23.36 13.04 -18.08
C PRO A 94 22.70 13.39 -19.41
N VAL A 95 21.55 12.78 -19.69
CA VAL A 95 20.60 13.28 -20.69
C VAL A 95 19.93 14.52 -20.09
N PRO A 96 19.75 15.63 -20.84
CA PRO A 96 19.19 16.87 -20.32
C PRO A 96 17.66 16.79 -20.19
N VAL A 97 17.20 15.94 -19.26
CA VAL A 97 15.81 15.80 -18.82
C VAL A 97 15.72 16.14 -17.33
N HIS A 98 14.52 16.45 -16.84
CA HIS A 98 14.35 16.67 -15.40
C HIS A 98 14.53 15.36 -14.62
N PRO A 99 15.07 15.43 -13.39
CA PRO A 99 15.00 14.31 -12.45
C PRO A 99 13.55 13.95 -12.14
N GLY A 100 13.25 12.66 -12.04
CA GLY A 100 11.88 12.18 -11.89
C GLY A 100 11.80 10.81 -11.20
N ILE A 101 10.63 10.19 -11.27
CA ILE A 101 10.45 8.78 -10.92
C ILE A 101 10.30 8.06 -12.25
N LEU A 102 11.43 7.63 -12.81
CA LEU A 102 11.52 7.29 -14.21
C LEU A 102 11.48 5.77 -14.40
N SER A 103 10.81 5.31 -15.45
CA SER A 103 10.78 3.89 -15.80
C SER A 103 10.58 3.67 -17.29
N GLY A 104 10.62 2.40 -17.72
CA GLY A 104 10.29 2.02 -19.10
C GLY A 104 11.15 2.72 -20.15
N LEU A 105 12.45 2.94 -19.90
CA LEU A 105 13.33 3.62 -20.86
C LEU A 105 13.52 2.77 -22.12
N ALA A 106 13.23 3.36 -23.29
CA ALA A 106 13.49 2.77 -24.59
C ALA A 106 14.19 3.76 -25.52
N ALA A 107 15.22 3.30 -26.22
CA ALA A 107 15.87 4.05 -27.28
C ALA A 107 15.45 3.52 -28.66
N ARG A 108 15.05 4.43 -29.56
CA ARG A 108 14.73 4.13 -30.96
C ARG A 108 15.30 5.22 -31.85
N LYS A 109 16.30 4.87 -32.68
CA LYS A 109 17.02 5.82 -33.54
C LYS A 109 17.55 7.01 -32.70
N GLU A 110 17.13 8.23 -32.99
CA GLU A 110 17.53 9.47 -32.31
C GLU A 110 16.48 9.93 -31.27
N LYS A 111 15.69 9.01 -30.73
CA LYS A 111 14.66 9.30 -29.72
C LYS A 111 14.83 8.42 -28.49
N LEU A 112 14.60 9.01 -27.33
CA LEU A 112 14.41 8.28 -26.07
C LEU A 112 12.95 8.41 -25.66
N PHE A 113 12.38 7.31 -25.20
CA PHE A 113 11.04 7.24 -24.64
C PHE A 113 11.15 6.76 -23.21
N TYR A 114 10.42 7.38 -22.30
CA TYR A 114 10.42 7.00 -20.90
C TYR A 114 9.11 7.39 -20.24
N VAL A 115 8.79 6.65 -19.18
CA VAL A 115 7.64 6.95 -18.33
C VAL A 115 8.12 7.79 -17.16
N ASP A 116 7.45 8.92 -16.94
CA ASP A 116 7.56 9.70 -15.72
C ASP A 116 6.32 9.47 -14.84
N THR A 117 6.57 9.05 -13.61
CA THR A 117 5.54 8.80 -12.61
C THR A 117 5.45 10.01 -11.66
N PRO A 118 4.29 10.70 -11.58
CA PRO A 118 4.13 11.79 -10.64
C PRO A 118 4.31 11.30 -9.19
N GLN A 119 4.91 12.13 -8.33
CA GLN A 119 5.20 11.76 -6.95
C GLN A 119 3.93 11.35 -6.18
N GLU A 120 2.81 12.00 -6.47
CA GLU A 120 1.50 11.74 -5.89
C GLU A 120 1.01 10.31 -6.20
N ALA A 121 1.47 9.68 -7.30
CA ALA A 121 1.16 8.28 -7.60
C ALA A 121 1.86 7.29 -6.66
N ARG A 122 2.89 7.72 -5.93
CA ARG A 122 3.55 6.93 -4.87
C ARG A 122 2.89 7.10 -3.51
N GLN A 123 1.96 8.04 -3.36
CA GLN A 123 1.20 8.21 -2.12
C GLN A 123 0.08 7.17 -2.04
N PHE A 124 -0.11 6.62 -0.84
CA PHE A 124 -1.30 5.82 -0.55
C PHE A 124 -2.41 6.75 -0.08
N VAL A 125 -3.35 7.05 -0.98
CA VAL A 125 -4.58 7.78 -0.65
C VAL A 125 -5.75 6.80 -0.70
N PRO A 126 -6.36 6.44 0.45
CA PRO A 126 -7.48 5.52 0.48
C PRO A 126 -8.62 5.97 -0.44
N ASN A 127 -9.14 5.04 -1.25
CA ASN A 127 -10.30 5.26 -2.14
C ASN A 127 -10.19 6.42 -3.14
N ALA A 128 -8.98 6.92 -3.42
CA ALA A 128 -8.77 7.97 -4.42
C ALA A 128 -8.21 7.40 -5.73
N PRO A 129 -8.58 7.98 -6.89
CA PRO A 129 -7.92 7.66 -8.16
C PRO A 129 -6.43 7.96 -8.06
N ARG A 130 -5.58 7.00 -8.45
CA ARG A 130 -4.14 7.26 -8.53
C ARG A 130 -3.84 8.18 -9.71
N PRO A 131 -3.02 9.22 -9.52
CA PRO A 131 -2.41 9.97 -10.63
C PRO A 131 -1.73 8.98 -11.57
N ARG A 132 -1.89 9.20 -12.88
CA ARG A 132 -1.38 8.30 -13.91
C ARG A 132 -0.10 8.84 -14.52
N ASN A 133 0.66 7.94 -15.13
CA ASN A 133 1.96 8.24 -15.70
C ASN A 133 1.86 9.09 -16.97
N ALA A 134 2.95 9.78 -17.30
CA ALA A 134 3.17 10.42 -18.59
C ALA A 134 4.26 9.69 -19.38
N LEU A 135 4.02 9.45 -20.67
CA LEU A 135 5.06 9.01 -21.61
C LEU A 135 5.73 10.24 -22.21
N HIS A 136 7.03 10.33 -22.04
CA HIS A 136 7.88 11.36 -22.63
C HIS A 136 8.59 10.85 -23.87
N LEU A 137 8.90 11.78 -24.77
CA LEU A 137 9.76 11.58 -25.94
C LEU A 137 10.81 12.69 -25.92
N PHE A 138 12.07 12.28 -25.71
CA PHE A 138 13.24 13.14 -25.83
C PHE A 138 13.87 12.98 -27.22
N ASP A 139 13.94 14.07 -27.97
CA ASP A 139 14.59 14.13 -29.28
C ASP A 139 16.09 14.43 -29.10
N MET A 140 16.95 13.45 -29.43
CA MET A 140 18.40 13.56 -29.23
C MET A 140 19.05 14.63 -30.10
N THR A 141 18.44 14.94 -31.24
CA THR A 141 18.99 15.89 -32.22
C THR A 141 18.61 17.32 -31.85
N LYS A 142 17.38 17.53 -31.36
CA LYS A 142 16.91 18.83 -30.88
C LYS A 142 17.23 19.10 -29.42
N ARG A 143 17.61 18.06 -28.66
CA ARG A 143 17.78 18.08 -27.21
C ARG A 143 16.53 18.60 -26.49
N GLU A 144 15.36 18.18 -26.97
CA GLU A 144 14.07 18.66 -26.50
C GLU A 144 13.27 17.50 -25.91
N ASP A 145 12.83 17.67 -24.65
CA ASP A 145 11.89 16.76 -24.00
C ASP A 145 10.44 17.23 -24.17
N LYS A 146 9.55 16.31 -24.52
CA LYS A 146 8.11 16.59 -24.63
C LYS A 146 7.29 15.42 -24.13
N VAL A 147 6.20 15.74 -23.45
CA VAL A 147 5.13 14.77 -23.17
C VAL A 147 4.51 14.32 -24.48
N LEU A 148 4.55 13.01 -24.73
CA LEU A 148 3.94 12.37 -25.88
C LEU A 148 2.49 11.97 -25.59
N LEU A 149 2.24 11.37 -24.42
CA LEU A 149 0.92 10.91 -24.01
C LEU A 149 0.77 10.92 -22.50
N GLU A 150 -0.29 11.54 -22.00
CA GLU A 150 -0.61 11.59 -20.57
C GLU A 150 -1.54 10.46 -20.16
N SER A 151 -1.61 10.18 -18.86
CA SER A 151 -2.59 9.30 -18.24
C SER A 151 -2.54 7.83 -18.67
N ILE A 152 -1.33 7.29 -18.85
CA ILE A 152 -1.10 5.89 -19.25
C ILE A 152 -0.62 5.02 -18.08
N ASP A 153 -0.78 3.70 -18.24
CA ASP A 153 -0.21 2.68 -17.35
C ASP A 153 1.13 2.16 -17.88
N GLY A 154 1.28 2.07 -19.21
CA GLY A 154 2.46 1.51 -19.87
C GLY A 154 2.38 1.62 -21.39
N TYR A 155 3.49 1.31 -22.07
CA TYR A 155 3.62 1.44 -23.52
C TYR A 155 4.61 0.42 -24.11
N ASP A 156 4.51 0.21 -25.42
CA ASP A 156 5.56 -0.42 -26.22
C ASP A 156 5.67 0.29 -27.59
N LEU A 157 6.77 0.08 -28.30
CA LEU A 157 7.14 0.79 -29.52
C LEU A 157 7.31 -0.17 -30.69
N ASP A 158 6.97 0.31 -31.88
CA ASP A 158 7.44 -0.35 -33.10
C ASP A 158 8.98 -0.29 -33.21
N LYS A 159 9.54 -1.06 -34.16
CA LYS A 159 10.99 -1.15 -34.37
C LYS A 159 11.63 0.22 -34.66
N GLU A 160 10.88 1.15 -35.26
CA GLU A 160 11.41 2.46 -35.64
C GLU A 160 11.14 3.57 -34.62
N GLY A 161 10.29 3.36 -33.60
CA GLY A 161 9.86 4.41 -32.67
C GLY A 161 8.97 5.47 -33.34
N LYS A 162 8.20 5.07 -34.35
CA LYS A 162 7.21 5.90 -35.04
C LYS A 162 5.81 5.70 -34.47
N LYS A 163 5.50 4.51 -33.93
CA LYS A 163 4.21 4.19 -33.35
C LYS A 163 4.37 3.70 -31.92
N VAL A 164 3.39 4.06 -31.10
CA VAL A 164 3.27 3.65 -29.70
C VAL A 164 1.99 2.86 -29.54
N ILE A 165 2.09 1.64 -29.01
CA ILE A 165 0.94 1.00 -28.38
C ILE A 165 0.95 1.39 -26.89
N TYR A 166 -0.18 1.86 -26.37
CA TYR A 166 -0.30 2.26 -24.97
C TYR A 166 -1.43 1.52 -24.27
N LYS A 167 -1.31 1.40 -22.94
CA LYS A 167 -2.37 0.96 -22.03
C LYS A 167 -2.77 2.10 -21.11
N ALA A 168 -4.07 2.29 -20.88
CA ALA A 168 -4.61 3.25 -19.92
C ALA A 168 -5.88 2.67 -19.27
N GLY A 169 -5.75 2.03 -18.10
CA GLY A 169 -6.82 1.25 -17.50
C GLY A 169 -7.26 0.11 -18.44
N PRO A 170 -8.56 0.02 -18.82
CA PRO A 170 -9.06 -1.01 -19.74
C PRO A 170 -8.79 -0.69 -21.23
N VAL A 171 -8.23 0.48 -21.55
CA VAL A 171 -8.02 0.91 -22.94
C VAL A 171 -6.62 0.51 -23.41
N TYR A 172 -6.55 -0.17 -24.54
CA TYR A 172 -5.35 -0.24 -25.37
C TYR A 172 -5.57 0.56 -26.66
N GLY A 173 -4.55 1.29 -27.11
CA GLY A 173 -4.61 2.04 -28.37
C GLY A 173 -3.25 2.14 -29.05
N ILE A 174 -3.25 2.43 -30.35
CA ILE A 174 -2.05 2.65 -31.15
C ILE A 174 -2.07 4.05 -31.75
N VAL A 175 -1.04 4.85 -31.48
CA VAL A 175 -0.91 6.24 -31.97
C VAL A 175 0.47 6.49 -32.57
N GLU A 176 0.60 7.55 -33.37
CA GLU A 176 1.89 8.03 -33.86
C GLU A 176 2.69 8.69 -32.73
N ALA A 177 4.00 8.45 -32.70
CA ALA A 177 4.95 8.98 -31.74
C ALA A 177 5.32 10.45 -32.06
N THR A 178 4.30 11.31 -32.10
CA THR A 178 4.45 12.76 -32.32
C THR A 178 3.80 13.52 -31.16
N PRO A 179 4.59 14.26 -30.35
CA PRO A 179 4.06 15.03 -29.23
C PRO A 179 2.96 16.01 -29.65
N GLY A 180 1.94 16.15 -28.80
CA GLY A 180 0.81 17.07 -29.01
C GLY A 180 -0.22 16.64 -30.05
N LYS A 181 -0.13 15.43 -30.62
CA LYS A 181 -1.07 14.94 -31.65
C LYS A 181 -2.03 13.84 -31.21
N ALA A 182 -1.86 13.29 -30.01
CA ALA A 182 -2.65 12.14 -29.54
C ALA A 182 -3.05 12.31 -28.09
N LYS A 183 -4.19 11.72 -27.73
CA LYS A 183 -4.69 11.58 -26.36
C LYS A 183 -5.18 10.16 -26.09
N VAL A 184 -5.30 9.78 -24.81
CA VAL A 184 -5.88 8.50 -24.41
C VAL A 184 -7.28 8.35 -25.00
N GLY A 185 -7.53 7.22 -25.64
CA GLY A 185 -8.75 6.94 -26.42
C GLY A 185 -8.52 6.96 -27.93
N ASP A 186 -7.54 7.72 -28.43
CA ASP A 186 -7.19 7.72 -29.84
C ASP A 186 -6.57 6.37 -30.25
N GLY A 187 -6.91 5.89 -31.44
CA GLY A 187 -6.42 4.61 -31.95
C GLY A 187 -6.82 3.39 -31.10
N LYS A 188 -7.89 3.51 -30.29
CA LYS A 188 -8.39 2.45 -29.42
C LYS A 188 -8.63 1.15 -30.19
N LEU A 189 -8.09 0.07 -29.66
CA LEU A 189 -8.27 -1.28 -30.19
C LEU A 189 -9.61 -1.85 -29.72
N ASN A 190 -10.31 -2.55 -30.61
CA ASN A 190 -11.54 -3.26 -30.30
C ASN A 190 -11.25 -4.77 -30.20
N PHE A 191 -11.28 -5.32 -29.00
CA PHE A 191 -11.07 -6.74 -28.74
C PHE A 191 -12.37 -7.55 -28.67
N SER A 192 -13.56 -6.92 -28.75
CA SER A 192 -14.85 -7.61 -28.66
C SER A 192 -15.05 -8.67 -29.75
N ALA A 193 -14.32 -8.56 -30.86
CA ALA A 193 -14.33 -9.52 -31.96
C ALA A 193 -13.19 -10.55 -31.90
N MET A 194 -12.44 -10.63 -30.79
CA MET A 194 -11.37 -11.61 -30.57
C MET A 194 -11.78 -12.66 -29.52
N PRO A 195 -12.73 -13.56 -29.84
CA PRO A 195 -13.10 -14.63 -28.91
C PRO A 195 -11.96 -15.65 -28.79
N VAL A 196 -11.72 -16.12 -27.58
CA VAL A 196 -10.84 -17.25 -27.28
C VAL A 196 -11.71 -18.44 -26.93
N ARG A 197 -11.47 -19.59 -27.57
CA ARG A 197 -12.09 -20.85 -27.16
C ARG A 197 -11.28 -21.41 -26.00
N VAL A 198 -11.93 -21.55 -24.84
CA VAL A 198 -11.34 -22.15 -23.64
C VAL A 198 -12.01 -23.50 -23.40
N ASP A 199 -11.22 -24.53 -23.13
CA ASP A 199 -11.69 -25.77 -22.51
C ASP A 199 -11.30 -25.70 -21.03
N PRO A 200 -12.28 -25.48 -20.12
CA PRO A 200 -11.97 -25.32 -18.71
C PRO A 200 -11.21 -26.50 -18.11
N ARG A 201 -11.46 -27.74 -18.55
CA ARG A 201 -10.78 -28.91 -17.97
C ARG A 201 -9.31 -28.96 -18.36
N GLU A 202 -8.99 -28.59 -19.59
CA GLU A 202 -7.60 -28.49 -20.05
C GLU A 202 -6.88 -27.30 -19.42
N GLU A 203 -7.55 -26.15 -19.32
CA GLU A 203 -6.98 -24.96 -18.67
C GLU A 203 -6.75 -25.20 -17.17
N TRP A 204 -7.71 -25.79 -16.45
CA TRP A 204 -7.55 -26.13 -15.03
C TRP A 204 -6.39 -27.08 -14.77
N ARG A 205 -6.14 -28.05 -15.67
CA ARG A 205 -4.95 -28.89 -15.61
C ARG A 205 -3.67 -28.06 -15.74
N GLN A 206 -3.61 -27.14 -16.71
CA GLN A 206 -2.45 -26.25 -16.86
C GLN A 206 -2.28 -25.33 -15.64
N VAL A 207 -3.35 -24.76 -15.12
CA VAL A 207 -3.35 -23.88 -13.93
C VAL A 207 -2.86 -24.64 -12.69
N PHE A 208 -3.29 -25.90 -12.49
CA PHE A 208 -2.76 -26.75 -11.44
C PHE A 208 -1.24 -26.96 -11.57
N HIS A 209 -0.75 -27.29 -12.77
CA HIS A 209 0.69 -27.46 -13.00
C HIS A 209 1.47 -26.14 -12.91
N GLU A 210 0.85 -25.02 -13.21
CA GLU A 210 1.42 -23.69 -13.00
C GLU A 210 1.57 -23.38 -11.52
N ALA A 211 0.51 -23.57 -10.73
CA ALA A 211 0.57 -23.45 -9.27
C ALA A 211 1.64 -24.36 -8.65
N TRP A 212 1.67 -25.64 -9.03
CA TRP A 212 2.69 -26.60 -8.56
C TRP A 212 4.13 -26.16 -8.90
N ARG A 213 4.36 -25.56 -10.08
CA ARG A 213 5.68 -25.03 -10.47
C ARG A 213 6.03 -23.76 -9.72
N ILE A 214 5.05 -22.87 -9.49
CA ILE A 214 5.25 -21.62 -8.75
C ILE A 214 5.78 -21.93 -7.35
N GLU A 215 5.16 -22.87 -6.64
CA GLU A 215 5.69 -23.31 -5.33
C GLU A 215 7.09 -23.90 -5.47
N ARG A 216 7.32 -24.83 -6.41
CA ARG A 216 8.63 -25.45 -6.61
C ARG A 216 9.76 -24.44 -6.86
N ASP A 217 9.48 -23.42 -7.67
CA ASP A 217 10.50 -22.50 -8.18
C ASP A 217 10.75 -21.31 -7.26
N PHE A 218 9.78 -20.96 -6.40
CA PHE A 218 9.83 -19.73 -5.59
C PHE A 218 9.65 -19.93 -4.09
N TYR A 219 9.34 -21.14 -3.62
CA TYR A 219 9.28 -21.44 -2.19
C TYR A 219 10.64 -21.26 -1.50
N TRP A 220 10.63 -20.72 -0.29
CA TRP A 220 11.81 -20.22 0.42
C TRP A 220 12.86 -21.30 0.72
N ASP A 221 12.43 -22.55 0.96
CA ASP A 221 13.31 -23.70 1.15
C ASP A 221 13.37 -24.53 -0.14
N PRO A 222 14.51 -24.57 -0.86
CA PRO A 222 14.65 -25.40 -2.07
C PRO A 222 14.42 -26.89 -1.85
N ALA A 223 14.49 -27.39 -0.60
CA ALA A 223 14.16 -28.76 -0.25
C ALA A 223 12.66 -28.97 0.05
N MET A 224 11.83 -27.94 -0.13
CA MET A 224 10.38 -27.96 0.08
C MET A 224 10.02 -28.45 1.49
N THR A 225 10.75 -28.00 2.52
CA THR A 225 10.63 -28.44 3.93
C THR A 225 10.71 -29.97 4.11
N GLY A 226 11.43 -30.64 3.21
CA GLY A 226 11.63 -32.09 3.22
C GLY A 226 10.55 -32.90 2.49
N HIS A 227 9.57 -32.24 1.86
CA HIS A 227 8.51 -32.91 1.11
C HIS A 227 8.97 -33.37 -0.29
N ASP A 228 8.56 -34.57 -0.71
CA ASP A 228 8.68 -34.99 -2.11
C ASP A 228 7.61 -34.26 -2.95
N TRP A 229 7.96 -33.06 -3.39
CA TRP A 229 7.05 -32.18 -4.11
C TRP A 229 6.54 -32.77 -5.42
N LYS A 230 7.35 -33.61 -6.08
CA LYS A 230 6.94 -34.32 -7.31
C LYS A 230 5.86 -35.34 -7.01
N LYS A 231 6.02 -36.13 -5.94
CA LYS A 231 5.01 -37.11 -5.51
C LYS A 231 3.73 -36.42 -5.04
N LEU A 232 3.83 -35.30 -4.32
CA LEU A 232 2.67 -34.51 -3.92
C LEU A 232 1.90 -33.98 -5.14
N GLY A 233 2.60 -33.38 -6.11
CA GLY A 233 1.99 -32.93 -7.36
C GLY A 233 1.20 -34.04 -8.06
N ALA A 234 1.80 -35.22 -8.22
CA ALA A 234 1.13 -36.37 -8.86
C ALA A 234 -0.09 -36.88 -8.06
N ARG A 235 -0.04 -36.83 -6.73
CA ARG A 235 -1.16 -37.24 -5.86
C ARG A 235 -2.38 -36.34 -6.07
N PHE A 236 -2.19 -35.02 -6.07
CA PHE A 236 -3.28 -34.07 -6.23
C PHE A 236 -3.73 -33.94 -7.69
N GLU A 237 -2.83 -34.09 -8.66
CA GLU A 237 -3.17 -34.13 -10.09
C GLU A 237 -4.19 -35.23 -10.41
N ALA A 238 -4.10 -36.38 -9.74
CA ALA A 238 -5.03 -37.50 -9.91
C ALA A 238 -6.49 -37.14 -9.58
N LEU A 239 -6.73 -36.03 -8.86
CA LEU A 239 -8.07 -35.54 -8.50
C LEU A 239 -8.67 -34.57 -9.53
N LEU A 240 -7.86 -34.05 -10.47
CA LEU A 240 -8.33 -33.13 -11.51
C LEU A 240 -9.56 -33.60 -12.33
N PRO A 241 -9.74 -34.91 -12.63
CA PRO A 241 -10.94 -35.36 -13.34
C PRO A 241 -12.27 -35.03 -12.64
N TRP A 242 -12.25 -34.83 -11.32
CA TRP A 242 -13.42 -34.55 -10.49
C TRP A 242 -13.71 -33.07 -10.30
N VAL A 243 -12.82 -32.18 -10.76
CA VAL A 243 -13.02 -30.73 -10.74
C VAL A 243 -14.12 -30.38 -11.74
N VAL A 244 -15.18 -29.73 -11.27
CA VAL A 244 -16.33 -29.30 -12.09
C VAL A 244 -16.57 -27.79 -12.03
N HIS A 245 -15.98 -27.13 -11.04
CA HIS A 245 -16.03 -25.68 -10.88
C HIS A 245 -14.65 -25.11 -10.51
N ARG A 246 -14.41 -23.85 -10.84
CA ARG A 246 -13.13 -23.17 -10.57
C ARG A 246 -12.80 -23.09 -9.07
N SER A 247 -13.81 -23.08 -8.21
CA SER A 247 -13.64 -23.19 -6.75
C SER A 247 -13.12 -24.55 -6.32
N ASP A 248 -13.47 -25.64 -7.00
CA ASP A 248 -12.96 -26.98 -6.71
C ASP A 248 -11.46 -27.05 -7.02
N LEU A 249 -11.03 -26.34 -8.07
CA LEU A 249 -9.61 -26.20 -8.39
C LEU A 249 -8.87 -25.39 -7.32
N ASN A 250 -9.46 -24.29 -6.81
CA ASN A 250 -8.87 -23.55 -5.67
C ASN A 250 -8.75 -24.44 -4.44
N TYR A 251 -9.78 -25.24 -4.14
CA TYR A 251 -9.73 -26.20 -3.04
C TYR A 251 -8.61 -27.22 -3.24
N LEU A 252 -8.52 -27.82 -4.44
CA LEU A 252 -7.49 -28.81 -4.76
C LEU A 252 -6.07 -28.25 -4.67
N ILE A 253 -5.83 -27.06 -5.21
CA ILE A 253 -4.54 -26.37 -5.12
C ILE A 253 -4.26 -26.02 -3.66
N GLY A 254 -5.25 -25.53 -2.92
CA GLY A 254 -5.15 -25.20 -1.50
C GLY A 254 -4.70 -26.38 -0.64
N GLU A 255 -5.30 -27.55 -0.84
CA GLU A 255 -4.91 -28.80 -0.16
C GLU A 255 -3.50 -29.27 -0.58
N MET A 256 -3.07 -28.99 -1.81
CA MET A 256 -1.70 -29.33 -2.24
C MET A 256 -0.66 -28.44 -1.55
N ILE A 257 -0.89 -27.12 -1.53
CA ILE A 257 0.09 -26.17 -0.96
C ILE A 257 0.05 -26.18 0.57
N SER A 258 -1.05 -26.57 1.21
CA SER A 258 -1.13 -26.70 2.67
C SER A 258 -0.21 -27.78 3.24
N GLU A 259 0.16 -28.79 2.44
CA GLU A 259 1.12 -29.83 2.84
C GLU A 259 2.48 -29.23 3.22
N LEU A 260 2.86 -28.07 2.67
CA LEU A 260 4.10 -27.35 3.01
C LEU A 260 4.12 -26.84 4.46
N SER A 261 2.96 -26.78 5.13
CA SER A 261 2.82 -26.38 6.53
C SER A 261 3.57 -25.08 6.84
N THR A 262 3.46 -24.10 5.94
CA THR A 262 4.15 -22.81 6.02
C THR A 262 3.13 -21.71 5.86
N SER A 263 3.29 -20.63 6.62
CA SER A 263 2.45 -19.45 6.49
C SER A 263 2.51 -18.88 5.07
N HIS A 264 1.50 -18.10 4.71
CA HIS A 264 1.45 -17.38 3.43
C HIS A 264 1.37 -18.23 2.15
N THR A 265 1.00 -19.51 2.24
CA THR A 265 0.59 -20.33 1.10
C THR A 265 -0.90 -20.12 0.82
N TYR A 266 -1.23 -19.17 -0.06
CA TYR A 266 -2.61 -18.78 -0.38
C TYR A 266 -2.97 -19.10 -1.82
N VAL A 267 -4.26 -19.31 -2.07
CA VAL A 267 -4.82 -19.53 -3.40
C VAL A 267 -6.18 -18.85 -3.49
N GLY A 268 -6.51 -18.29 -4.66
CA GLY A 268 -7.81 -17.69 -4.88
C GLY A 268 -8.05 -17.19 -6.29
N GLY A 269 -9.23 -16.60 -6.48
CA GLY A 269 -9.66 -16.01 -7.76
C GLY A 269 -9.94 -17.07 -8.84
N GLY A 270 -9.57 -16.72 -10.06
CA GLY A 270 -9.86 -17.47 -11.28
C GLY A 270 -11.22 -17.12 -11.87
N ASP A 271 -11.42 -17.50 -13.12
CA ASP A 271 -12.69 -17.31 -13.82
C ASP A 271 -13.84 -18.05 -13.12
N GLN A 272 -14.71 -17.27 -12.47
CA GLN A 272 -15.91 -17.75 -11.78
C GLN A 272 -17.15 -17.01 -12.32
N PRO A 273 -18.34 -17.64 -12.29
CA PRO A 273 -19.57 -16.95 -12.65
C PRO A 273 -19.81 -15.71 -11.78
N GLU A 274 -20.16 -14.58 -12.42
CA GLU A 274 -20.52 -13.36 -11.71
C GLU A 274 -21.79 -13.57 -10.87
N ARG A 275 -21.74 -13.15 -9.60
CA ARG A 275 -22.88 -13.13 -8.69
C ARG A 275 -23.26 -11.67 -8.42
N PRO A 276 -24.51 -11.23 -8.69
CA PRO A 276 -24.93 -9.88 -8.37
C PRO A 276 -24.80 -9.63 -6.87
N HIS A 277 -24.01 -8.62 -6.49
CA HIS A 277 -23.88 -8.21 -5.10
C HIS A 277 -24.97 -7.18 -4.77
N VAL A 278 -25.80 -7.48 -3.77
CA VAL A 278 -26.78 -6.54 -3.22
C VAL A 278 -26.21 -5.96 -1.93
N ASN A 279 -25.90 -4.67 -1.94
CA ASN A 279 -25.40 -3.98 -0.75
C ASN A 279 -26.52 -3.75 0.29
N VAL A 280 -26.12 -3.35 1.49
CA VAL A 280 -27.04 -2.89 2.53
C VAL A 280 -26.53 -1.56 3.05
N GLY A 281 -27.42 -0.56 3.12
CA GLY A 281 -27.09 0.76 3.63
C GLY A 281 -26.91 0.75 5.15
N MET A 282 -25.71 1.11 5.63
CA MET A 282 -25.40 1.15 7.05
C MET A 282 -25.54 2.58 7.61
N LEU A 283 -26.23 2.73 8.73
CA LEU A 283 -26.46 4.04 9.37
C LEU A 283 -25.41 4.40 10.44
N GLY A 284 -24.51 3.48 10.77
CA GLY A 284 -23.56 3.67 11.87
C GLY A 284 -24.27 3.73 13.21
N ALA A 285 -25.21 2.83 13.45
CA ALA A 285 -26.05 2.81 14.64
C ALA A 285 -26.48 1.39 15.02
N ASP A 286 -26.72 1.20 16.31
CA ASP A 286 -27.34 0.00 16.85
C ASP A 286 -28.83 0.24 17.06
N PHE A 287 -29.63 -0.81 16.87
CA PHE A 287 -31.07 -0.80 16.97
C PHE A 287 -31.55 -1.93 17.87
N GLU A 288 -32.64 -1.71 18.60
CA GLU A 288 -33.34 -2.78 19.31
C GLU A 288 -34.86 -2.67 19.10
N PRO A 289 -35.57 -3.80 19.04
CA PRO A 289 -37.03 -3.79 18.93
C PRO A 289 -37.65 -3.23 20.21
N ASP A 290 -38.49 -2.20 20.09
CA ASP A 290 -39.15 -1.56 21.22
C ASP A 290 -40.47 -0.92 20.75
N GLY A 291 -41.57 -1.21 21.46
CA GLY A 291 -42.89 -0.60 21.20
C GLY A 291 -43.43 -0.71 19.77
N GLY A 292 -43.07 -1.75 19.01
CA GLY A 292 -43.55 -1.97 17.63
C GLY A 292 -42.70 -1.33 16.53
N TYR A 293 -41.62 -0.64 16.90
CA TYR A 293 -40.62 -0.03 16.01
C TYR A 293 -39.19 -0.40 16.47
N PHE A 294 -38.17 0.22 15.91
CA PHE A 294 -36.79 0.06 16.33
C PHE A 294 -36.30 1.30 17.08
N ARG A 295 -35.90 1.15 18.34
CA ARG A 295 -35.20 2.22 19.08
C ARG A 295 -33.73 2.21 18.70
N ILE A 296 -33.19 3.38 18.39
CA ILE A 296 -31.76 3.61 18.17
C ILE A 296 -31.07 3.56 19.52
N THR A 297 -30.29 2.52 19.80
CA THR A 297 -29.63 2.35 21.11
C THR A 297 -28.31 3.09 21.18
N LYS A 298 -27.62 3.18 20.05
CA LYS A 298 -26.36 3.89 19.92
C LYS A 298 -26.22 4.48 18.52
N ILE A 299 -25.66 5.68 18.45
CA ILE A 299 -25.15 6.26 17.20
C ILE A 299 -23.64 6.32 17.35
N TYR A 300 -22.92 5.65 16.48
CA TYR A 300 -21.46 5.61 16.52
C TYR A 300 -20.91 6.97 16.07
N PRO A 301 -19.92 7.55 16.78
CA PRO A 301 -19.23 8.72 16.28
C PRO A 301 -18.50 8.37 14.98
N GLY A 302 -18.42 9.33 14.06
CA GLY A 302 -17.74 9.16 12.78
C GLY A 302 -17.00 10.42 12.36
N GLU A 303 -16.14 10.25 11.37
CA GLU A 303 -15.40 11.32 10.71
C GLU A 303 -16.08 11.60 9.37
N ASN A 304 -17.07 12.50 9.34
CA ASN A 304 -17.92 12.70 8.17
C ASN A 304 -17.20 13.25 6.92
N TRP A 305 -15.93 13.65 7.04
CA TRP A 305 -15.05 14.00 5.93
C TRP A 305 -14.36 12.78 5.28
N SER A 306 -14.53 11.57 5.81
CA SER A 306 -13.91 10.33 5.34
C SER A 306 -14.97 9.26 5.08
N GLU A 307 -14.99 8.69 3.87
CA GLU A 307 -16.03 7.74 3.48
C GLU A 307 -16.00 6.44 4.31
N SER A 308 -14.81 5.92 4.65
CA SER A 308 -14.65 4.67 5.40
C SER A 308 -15.04 4.80 6.88
N THR A 309 -15.12 6.01 7.41
CA THR A 309 -15.41 6.32 8.81
C THR A 309 -16.59 7.28 8.96
N ARG A 310 -17.39 7.46 7.91
CA ARG A 310 -18.60 8.30 7.92
C ARG A 310 -19.68 7.65 8.79
N SER A 311 -20.29 8.44 9.67
CA SER A 311 -21.47 8.02 10.43
C SER A 311 -22.68 8.84 9.95
N PRO A 312 -23.56 8.27 9.10
CA PRO A 312 -24.65 9.03 8.46
C PRO A 312 -25.56 9.78 9.44
N LEU A 313 -25.81 9.24 10.63
CA LEU A 313 -26.68 9.89 11.62
C LEU A 313 -25.98 10.99 12.44
N THR A 314 -24.69 11.22 12.26
CA THR A 314 -23.95 12.32 12.91
C THR A 314 -23.69 13.50 11.98
N GLU A 315 -24.29 13.53 10.78
CA GLU A 315 -24.16 14.68 9.90
C GLU A 315 -24.69 15.97 10.55
N PRO A 316 -24.00 17.12 10.37
CA PRO A 316 -24.43 18.37 10.97
C PRO A 316 -25.86 18.76 10.59
N GLY A 317 -26.66 19.14 11.59
CA GLY A 317 -28.04 19.62 11.39
C GLY A 317 -29.10 18.53 11.40
N LEU A 318 -28.74 17.25 11.52
CA LEU A 318 -29.71 16.17 11.68
C LEU A 318 -30.30 16.17 13.09
N LYS A 319 -31.63 16.15 13.17
CA LYS A 319 -32.38 16.02 14.42
C LYS A 319 -32.59 14.53 14.74
N VAL A 320 -31.56 13.86 15.22
CA VAL A 320 -31.62 12.44 15.64
C VAL A 320 -30.63 12.17 16.76
N LYS A 321 -30.99 11.31 17.70
CA LYS A 321 -30.11 10.88 18.80
C LYS A 321 -30.42 9.45 19.23
N ALA A 322 -29.50 8.84 19.97
CA ALA A 322 -29.80 7.61 20.70
C ALA A 322 -31.02 7.80 21.61
N GLY A 323 -31.90 6.81 21.63
CA GLY A 323 -33.22 6.84 22.28
C GLY A 323 -34.38 7.19 21.33
N ASP A 324 -34.11 7.80 20.18
CA ASP A 324 -35.13 8.00 19.14
C ASP A 324 -35.46 6.67 18.43
N TYR A 325 -36.57 6.64 17.71
CA TYR A 325 -37.13 5.48 17.04
C TYR A 325 -37.08 5.67 15.53
N LEU A 326 -36.60 4.66 14.82
CA LEU A 326 -36.77 4.54 13.38
C LEU A 326 -38.21 4.10 13.12
N ILE A 327 -38.98 4.96 12.44
CA ILE A 327 -40.39 4.73 12.13
C ILE A 327 -40.57 4.23 10.69
N ALA A 328 -39.85 4.83 9.73
CA ALA A 328 -39.94 4.43 8.33
C ALA A 328 -38.64 4.71 7.57
N VAL A 329 -38.39 3.91 6.53
CA VAL A 329 -37.30 4.08 5.56
C VAL A 329 -37.93 4.24 4.17
N ASN A 330 -37.69 5.36 3.50
CA ASN A 330 -38.30 5.69 2.20
C ASN A 330 -39.84 5.51 2.17
N GLY A 331 -40.51 5.90 3.25
CA GLY A 331 -41.96 5.79 3.41
C GLY A 331 -42.48 4.39 3.78
N GLN A 332 -41.61 3.37 3.79
CA GLN A 332 -41.97 2.04 4.30
C GLN A 332 -41.83 2.02 5.83
N GLU A 333 -42.94 1.81 6.55
CA GLU A 333 -42.92 1.67 8.00
C GLU A 333 -42.08 0.45 8.45
N THR A 334 -41.27 0.66 9.47
CA THR A 334 -40.39 -0.36 10.03
C THR A 334 -41.08 -1.08 11.17
N HIS A 335 -40.99 -2.41 11.19
CA HIS A 335 -41.55 -3.24 12.24
C HIS A 335 -40.52 -4.30 12.67
N PRO A 336 -40.52 -4.69 13.95
CA PRO A 336 -39.62 -5.70 14.50
C PRO A 336 -39.99 -7.15 14.11
N ASP A 337 -40.84 -7.32 13.08
CA ASP A 337 -41.18 -8.62 12.50
C ASP A 337 -40.11 -9.15 11.52
N ARG A 338 -39.13 -8.29 11.19
CA ARG A 338 -37.99 -8.59 10.33
C ARG A 338 -36.73 -7.87 10.83
N ASP A 339 -35.59 -8.22 10.26
CA ASP A 339 -34.33 -7.56 10.54
C ASP A 339 -34.36 -6.07 10.09
N VAL A 340 -33.89 -5.15 10.94
CA VAL A 340 -33.86 -3.71 10.64
C VAL A 340 -33.08 -3.38 9.36
N TYR A 341 -32.02 -4.14 9.07
CA TYR A 341 -31.17 -3.93 7.90
C TYR A 341 -31.86 -4.35 6.59
N SER A 342 -32.93 -5.14 6.64
CA SER A 342 -33.72 -5.50 5.45
C SER A 342 -34.36 -4.28 4.79
N TYR A 343 -34.67 -3.23 5.55
CA TYR A 343 -35.21 -1.96 5.04
C TYR A 343 -34.16 -1.12 4.29
N PHE A 344 -32.88 -1.51 4.34
CA PHE A 344 -31.77 -0.79 3.73
C PHE A 344 -31.10 -1.54 2.58
N GLN A 345 -31.68 -2.64 2.11
CA GLN A 345 -31.18 -3.39 0.96
C GLN A 345 -31.10 -2.52 -0.30
N ASP A 346 -29.94 -2.56 -0.97
CA ASP A 346 -29.60 -1.73 -2.14
C ASP A 346 -29.72 -0.21 -1.87
N LEU A 347 -29.60 0.26 -0.62
CA LEU A 347 -29.65 1.69 -0.29
C LEU A 347 -28.28 2.29 0.08
N ALA A 348 -27.20 1.51 0.07
CA ALA A 348 -25.88 2.06 0.37
C ALA A 348 -25.47 3.10 -0.66
N GLY A 349 -24.97 4.24 -0.18
CA GLY A 349 -24.58 5.36 -1.04
C GLY A 349 -25.73 6.06 -1.77
N LYS A 350 -27.00 5.74 -1.48
CA LYS A 350 -28.17 6.41 -2.07
C LYS A 350 -28.76 7.39 -1.06
N LEU A 351 -29.43 8.44 -1.54
CA LEU A 351 -30.16 9.35 -0.67
C LEU A 351 -31.41 8.62 -0.16
N VAL A 352 -31.58 8.59 1.16
CA VAL A 352 -32.67 7.91 1.86
C VAL A 352 -33.37 8.89 2.79
N THR A 353 -34.70 8.87 2.78
CA THR A 353 -35.51 9.58 3.77
C THR A 353 -35.85 8.65 4.92
N LEU A 354 -35.48 9.03 6.14
CA LEU A 354 -35.86 8.34 7.37
C LEU A 354 -36.93 9.14 8.09
N LYS A 355 -37.97 8.45 8.55
CA LYS A 355 -38.93 9.01 9.50
C LYS A 355 -38.50 8.58 10.90
N VAL A 356 -38.27 9.55 11.77
CA VAL A 356 -37.73 9.36 13.13
C VAL A 356 -38.66 10.00 14.15
N ASN A 357 -38.75 9.43 15.35
CA ASN A 357 -39.55 9.99 16.44
C ASN A 357 -38.90 9.76 17.81
N SER A 358 -39.20 10.60 18.81
CA SER A 358 -38.78 10.37 20.20
C SER A 358 -39.65 9.36 20.94
N LYS A 359 -40.69 8.84 20.29
CA LYS A 359 -41.64 7.86 20.83
C LYS A 359 -41.87 6.75 19.82
N SER A 360 -42.23 5.57 20.31
CA SER A 360 -42.59 4.41 19.48
C SER A 360 -43.97 4.55 18.82
N THR A 361 -44.13 5.57 17.98
CA THR A 361 -45.36 5.87 17.24
C THR A 361 -45.06 6.69 15.98
N PRO A 362 -45.85 6.55 14.89
CA PRO A 362 -45.75 7.45 13.75
C PRO A 362 -46.22 8.88 14.02
N GLN A 363 -47.05 9.09 15.05
CA GLN A 363 -47.64 10.40 15.34
C GLN A 363 -46.58 11.36 15.89
N GLY A 364 -46.40 12.50 15.20
CA GLY A 364 -45.40 13.52 15.56
C GLY A 364 -43.98 13.21 15.11
N ALA A 365 -43.77 12.13 14.35
CA ALA A 365 -42.48 11.83 13.75
C ALA A 365 -42.09 12.89 12.71
N TRP A 366 -40.79 13.10 12.52
CA TRP A 366 -40.24 14.03 11.54
C TRP A 366 -39.32 13.30 10.57
N GLU A 367 -39.02 13.92 9.44
CA GLU A 367 -38.16 13.35 8.41
C GLU A 367 -36.74 13.91 8.50
N ILE A 368 -35.77 13.05 8.21
CA ILE A 368 -34.38 13.40 7.95
C ILE A 368 -33.92 12.71 6.66
N SER A 369 -32.97 13.32 5.96
CA SER A 369 -32.38 12.73 4.76
C SER A 369 -30.93 12.39 5.02
N VAL A 370 -30.52 11.17 4.68
CA VAL A 370 -29.16 10.66 4.91
C VAL A 370 -28.67 9.88 3.70
N LYS A 371 -27.36 9.70 3.60
CA LYS A 371 -26.72 8.79 2.64
C LYS A 371 -26.08 7.62 3.40
N PRO A 372 -26.76 6.46 3.54
CA PRO A 372 -26.21 5.32 4.26
C PRO A 372 -24.83 4.92 3.72
N ALA A 373 -23.94 4.49 4.60
CA ALA A 373 -22.61 4.03 4.25
C ALA A 373 -22.65 2.61 3.67
N ASN A 374 -21.59 2.22 2.94
CA ASN A 374 -21.42 0.85 2.44
C ASN A 374 -21.01 -0.15 3.53
N SER A 375 -20.52 0.35 4.67
CA SER A 375 -20.08 -0.43 5.82
C SER A 375 -20.07 0.44 7.07
N GLU A 376 -20.23 -0.18 8.24
CA GLU A 376 -20.06 0.47 9.55
C GLU A 376 -18.84 -0.03 10.32
N ALA A 377 -18.02 -0.90 9.70
CA ALA A 377 -16.81 -1.43 10.34
C ALA A 377 -15.88 -0.31 10.82
N GLY A 378 -15.71 0.75 10.02
CA GLY A 378 -14.84 1.88 10.38
C GLY A 378 -15.35 2.70 11.57
N VAL A 379 -16.65 2.99 11.67
CA VAL A 379 -17.19 3.77 12.81
C VAL A 379 -17.21 2.94 14.09
N ARG A 380 -17.49 1.62 13.99
CA ARG A 380 -17.37 0.71 15.12
C ARG A 380 -15.93 0.59 15.61
N TYR A 381 -14.97 0.52 14.67
CA TYR A 381 -13.54 0.52 14.99
C TYR A 381 -13.09 1.82 15.69
N LEU A 382 -13.51 2.99 15.19
CA LEU A 382 -13.20 4.27 15.84
C LEU A 382 -13.75 4.34 17.26
N ASP A 383 -15.00 3.90 17.48
CA ASP A 383 -15.61 3.88 18.80
C ASP A 383 -14.91 2.91 19.76
N TRP A 384 -14.47 1.75 19.26
CA TRP A 384 -13.67 0.80 20.04
C TRP A 384 -12.34 1.43 20.49
N ILE A 385 -11.59 2.07 19.59
CA ILE A 385 -10.34 2.77 19.93
C ILE A 385 -10.61 3.89 20.95
N ALA A 386 -11.62 4.73 20.69
CA ALA A 386 -11.95 5.85 21.57
C ALA A 386 -12.37 5.38 22.96
N THR A 387 -13.09 4.26 23.05
CA THR A 387 -13.49 3.65 24.32
C THR A 387 -12.29 3.12 25.09
N ASN A 388 -11.36 2.41 24.43
CA ASN A 388 -10.13 1.96 25.09
C ASN A 388 -9.25 3.12 25.53
N ARG A 389 -9.13 4.18 24.70
CA ARG A 389 -8.40 5.39 25.08
C ARG A 389 -8.98 6.05 26.33
N ARG A 390 -10.31 6.19 26.43
CA ARG A 390 -10.97 6.71 27.63
C ARG A 390 -10.70 5.85 28.86
N LYS A 391 -10.79 4.51 28.73
CA LYS A 391 -10.48 3.58 29.83
C LYS A 391 -9.05 3.78 30.34
N VAL A 392 -8.07 3.92 29.44
CA VAL A 392 -6.66 4.16 29.82
C VAL A 392 -6.49 5.54 30.46
N GLU A 393 -7.08 6.58 29.88
CA GLU A 393 -7.04 7.95 30.41
C GLU A 393 -7.61 8.02 31.83
N GLU A 394 -8.81 7.48 32.06
CA GLU A 394 -9.45 7.42 33.37
C GLU A 394 -8.61 6.63 34.39
N ALA A 395 -8.06 5.48 34.00
CA ALA A 395 -7.29 4.62 34.89
C ALA A 395 -5.90 5.16 35.26
N THR A 396 -5.35 6.06 34.43
CA THR A 396 -3.99 6.60 34.57
C THR A 396 -3.95 8.10 34.88
N GLY A 397 -5.11 8.75 35.01
CA GLY A 397 -5.19 10.20 35.21
C GLY A 397 -4.68 11.00 34.00
N GLY A 398 -4.77 10.42 32.80
CA GLY A 398 -4.34 11.05 31.55
C GLY A 398 -2.82 11.07 31.29
N HIS A 399 -2.03 10.36 32.10
CA HIS A 399 -0.57 10.26 31.93
C HIS A 399 -0.13 9.25 30.87
N ILE A 400 -0.92 8.20 30.62
CA ILE A 400 -0.63 7.19 29.61
C ILE A 400 -1.55 7.37 28.41
N GLY A 401 -0.96 7.44 27.21
CA GLY A 401 -1.69 7.41 25.96
C GLY A 401 -2.08 6.00 25.53
N TYR A 402 -2.99 5.91 24.56
CA TYR A 402 -3.38 4.66 23.93
C TYR A 402 -3.51 4.82 22.42
N MET A 403 -2.94 3.88 21.68
CA MET A 403 -3.14 3.72 20.25
C MET A 403 -3.34 2.26 19.88
N HIS A 404 -4.04 2.02 18.78
CA HIS A 404 -4.14 0.71 18.16
C HIS A 404 -3.51 0.71 16.77
N VAL A 405 -2.78 -0.35 16.44
CA VAL A 405 -2.13 -0.54 15.14
C VAL A 405 -2.82 -1.73 14.45
N PRO A 406 -3.72 -1.47 13.47
CA PRO A 406 -4.58 -2.52 12.92
C PRO A 406 -3.88 -3.44 11.89
N ASP A 407 -2.78 -2.97 11.31
CA ASP A 407 -1.98 -3.67 10.32
C ASP A 407 -0.60 -2.98 10.18
N THR A 408 0.33 -3.63 9.49
CA THR A 408 1.61 -3.02 9.07
C THR A 408 1.61 -2.62 7.60
N SER A 409 0.43 -2.55 6.97
CA SER A 409 0.22 -2.07 5.61
C SER A 409 -0.08 -0.56 5.60
N PHE A 410 -0.35 0.05 4.44
CA PHE A 410 -0.48 1.51 4.36
C PHE A 410 -1.59 2.12 5.23
N PRO A 411 -2.81 1.54 5.34
CA PRO A 411 -3.81 1.99 6.32
C PRO A 411 -3.29 1.99 7.76
N GLY A 412 -2.61 0.93 8.20
CA GLY A 412 -1.97 0.86 9.50
C GLY A 412 -0.89 1.91 9.69
N ILE A 413 -0.06 2.17 8.67
CA ILE A 413 1.00 3.20 8.73
C ILE A 413 0.39 4.58 8.96
N ILE A 414 -0.68 4.90 8.23
CA ILE A 414 -1.44 6.14 8.41
C ILE A 414 -2.03 6.20 9.83
N ALA A 415 -2.64 5.11 10.28
CA ALA A 415 -3.27 5.03 11.59
C ALA A 415 -2.26 5.18 12.74
N PHE A 416 -1.06 4.58 12.61
CA PHE A 416 0.03 4.69 13.55
C PHE A 416 0.44 6.15 13.70
N ASP A 417 0.78 6.83 12.60
CA ASP A 417 1.24 8.21 12.67
C ASP A 417 0.15 9.17 13.16
N LYS A 418 -1.09 9.01 12.69
CA LYS A 418 -2.24 9.82 13.16
C LYS A 418 -2.50 9.64 14.64
N GLN A 419 -2.46 8.41 15.16
CA GLN A 419 -2.75 8.14 16.56
C GLN A 419 -1.58 8.48 17.48
N PHE A 420 -0.35 8.14 17.10
CA PHE A 420 0.84 8.43 17.89
C PHE A 420 1.04 9.94 18.06
N THR A 421 0.94 10.71 16.97
CA THR A 421 1.10 12.17 17.03
C THR A 421 0.02 12.86 17.86
N ALA A 422 -1.18 12.28 17.94
CA ALA A 422 -2.27 12.76 18.78
C ALA A 422 -2.10 12.45 20.28
N GLN A 423 -1.01 11.79 20.69
CA GLN A 423 -0.74 11.36 22.07
C GLN A 423 0.63 11.86 22.58
N LEU A 424 1.28 12.81 21.89
CA LEU A 424 2.63 13.27 22.24
C LEU A 424 2.71 14.07 23.57
N ASP A 425 1.56 14.48 24.12
CA ASP A 425 1.44 15.14 25.42
C ASP A 425 1.48 14.16 26.61
N LYS A 426 1.53 12.85 26.34
CA LYS A 426 1.50 11.78 27.35
C LYS A 426 2.90 11.40 27.82
N ASP A 427 3.01 10.98 29.07
CA ASP A 427 4.26 10.53 29.67
C ASP A 427 4.69 9.15 29.16
N GLY A 428 3.73 8.25 28.95
CA GLY A 428 3.92 6.92 28.38
C GLY A 428 2.80 6.52 27.43
N ILE A 429 2.89 5.34 26.81
CA ILE A 429 1.87 4.87 25.86
C ILE A 429 1.67 3.36 25.88
N ILE A 430 0.41 2.93 25.76
CA ILE A 430 0.03 1.56 25.44
C ILE A 430 -0.12 1.44 23.92
N VAL A 431 0.61 0.51 23.32
CA VAL A 431 0.57 0.17 21.90
C VAL A 431 -0.20 -1.12 21.73
N ASP A 432 -1.45 -1.02 21.27
CA ASP A 432 -2.31 -2.17 21.06
C ASP A 432 -2.13 -2.72 19.64
N GLU A 433 -1.51 -3.90 19.55
CA GLU A 433 -1.15 -4.63 18.32
C GLU A 433 -2.08 -5.84 18.10
N ARG A 434 -3.15 -5.98 18.91
CA ARG A 434 -4.12 -7.05 18.74
C ARG A 434 -4.75 -6.99 17.36
N TYR A 435 -5.02 -8.15 16.77
CA TYR A 435 -5.66 -8.26 15.44
C TYR A 435 -4.86 -7.64 14.28
N ASN A 436 -3.58 -7.33 14.48
CA ASN A 436 -2.74 -6.77 13.42
C ASN A 436 -2.55 -7.77 12.26
N SER A 437 -3.12 -7.45 11.10
CA SER A 437 -3.13 -8.36 9.95
C SER A 437 -1.82 -8.42 9.14
N GLY A 438 -0.78 -7.71 9.56
CA GLY A 438 0.50 -7.65 8.88
C GLY A 438 0.54 -6.71 7.68
N GLY A 439 1.50 -6.93 6.77
CA GLY A 439 1.80 -5.98 5.69
C GLY A 439 3.31 -5.82 5.47
N GLN A 440 3.82 -4.61 5.66
CA GLN A 440 5.25 -4.31 5.53
C GLN A 440 6.04 -4.81 6.74
N ILE A 441 7.37 -4.88 6.59
CA ILE A 441 8.29 -5.13 7.70
C ILE A 441 8.34 -3.87 8.57
N PRO A 442 7.94 -3.92 9.86
CA PRO A 442 7.55 -2.74 10.63
C PRO A 442 8.69 -2.09 11.44
N ASP A 443 9.94 -2.17 10.98
CA ASP A 443 11.08 -1.52 11.66
C ASP A 443 10.87 0.00 11.81
N PHE A 444 10.20 0.63 10.84
CA PHE A 444 9.84 2.04 10.90
C PHE A 444 8.91 2.42 12.08
N TYR A 445 8.12 1.48 12.63
CA TYR A 445 7.33 1.72 13.84
C TYR A 445 8.22 1.71 15.08
N THR A 446 9.05 0.68 15.23
CA THR A 446 9.91 0.55 16.41
C THR A 446 10.98 1.63 16.45
N GLU A 447 11.48 2.08 15.29
CA GLU A 447 12.33 3.26 15.18
C GLU A 447 11.75 4.53 15.81
N LYS A 448 10.43 4.75 15.70
CA LYS A 448 9.74 5.90 16.32
C LYS A 448 9.53 5.66 17.80
N LEU A 449 9.11 4.46 18.19
CA LEU A 449 8.85 4.11 19.59
C LEU A 449 10.11 4.06 20.46
N LYS A 450 11.28 3.73 19.88
CA LYS A 450 12.56 3.66 20.60
C LYS A 450 13.30 4.99 20.73
N ARG A 451 12.75 6.10 20.19
CA ARG A 451 13.41 7.42 20.22
C ARG A 451 13.75 7.81 21.66
N GLN A 452 14.99 8.27 21.85
CA GLN A 452 15.51 8.73 23.13
C GLN A 452 15.48 10.25 23.22
N LEU A 453 15.31 10.79 24.44
CA LEU A 453 15.40 12.23 24.67
C LEU A 453 16.86 12.65 24.54
N LEU A 454 17.18 13.33 23.44
CA LEU A 454 18.54 13.77 23.15
C LEU A 454 18.83 15.14 23.76
N ALA A 455 17.86 16.04 23.68
CA ALA A 455 17.97 17.41 24.17
C ALA A 455 16.59 18.02 24.41
N ILE A 456 16.58 19.20 25.03
CA ILE A 456 15.41 20.07 25.12
C ILE A 456 15.78 21.37 24.43
N VAL A 457 15.06 21.70 23.36
CA VAL A 457 15.18 23.01 22.72
C VAL A 457 14.40 24.00 23.59
N ALA A 458 15.06 25.06 24.03
CA ALA A 458 14.50 26.06 24.93
C ALA A 458 14.32 27.42 24.22
N PRO A 459 13.19 27.65 23.51
CA PRO A 459 12.91 28.96 22.94
C PRO A 459 12.79 30.03 24.03
N ARG A 460 13.10 31.28 23.66
CA ARG A 460 13.02 32.43 24.57
C ARG A 460 11.60 32.67 25.08
N ASP A 461 10.63 32.62 24.17
CA ASP A 461 9.28 33.14 24.37
C ASP A 461 8.19 32.05 24.34
N THR A 462 8.57 30.77 24.19
CA THR A 462 7.64 29.64 24.15
C THR A 462 8.12 28.47 25.01
N ALA A 463 7.25 27.46 25.16
CA ALA A 463 7.54 26.26 25.92
C ALA A 463 8.78 25.51 25.39
N ASP A 464 9.45 24.83 26.31
CA ASP A 464 10.52 23.89 26.02
C ASP A 464 10.01 22.75 25.14
N ASN A 465 10.77 22.42 24.09
CA ASN A 465 10.45 21.37 23.14
C ASN A 465 11.44 20.21 23.30
N PRO A 466 11.00 19.05 23.81
CA PRO A 466 11.80 17.84 23.82
C PRO A 466 12.25 17.45 22.41
N TRP A 467 13.45 16.90 22.28
CA TRP A 467 14.02 16.54 20.98
C TRP A 467 14.50 15.08 20.92
N PRO A 468 14.07 14.31 19.90
CA PRO A 468 13.19 14.67 18.76
C PRO A 468 11.71 15.00 19.11
N PRO A 469 11.03 15.92 18.41
CA PRO A 469 9.73 16.45 18.86
C PRO A 469 8.56 15.46 18.69
N VAL A 470 8.70 14.45 17.84
CA VAL A 470 7.70 13.39 17.65
C VAL A 470 8.18 12.13 18.38
N ALA A 471 7.99 12.10 19.69
CA ALA A 471 8.35 10.99 20.55
C ALA A 471 7.56 11.03 21.87
N ILE A 472 7.34 9.85 22.46
CA ILE A 472 6.89 9.68 23.84
C ILE A 472 8.05 9.01 24.57
N TYR A 473 8.65 9.68 25.57
CA TYR A 473 9.93 9.27 26.14
C TYR A 473 9.82 8.31 27.31
N GLY A 474 8.68 8.29 28.01
CA GLY A 474 8.48 7.41 29.13
C GLY A 474 8.05 5.99 28.72
N PRO A 475 7.46 5.25 29.67
CA PRO A 475 7.17 3.83 29.55
C PRO A 475 6.26 3.49 28.36
N LYS A 476 6.51 2.32 27.76
CA LYS A 476 5.71 1.76 26.67
C LYS A 476 5.34 0.34 27.02
N VAL A 477 4.11 -0.05 26.75
CA VAL A 477 3.64 -1.43 26.91
C VAL A 477 2.92 -1.83 25.64
N MET A 478 3.25 -3.00 25.09
CA MET A 478 2.57 -3.54 23.92
C MET A 478 1.54 -4.57 24.32
N ILE A 479 0.38 -4.57 23.65
CA ILE A 479 -0.63 -5.64 23.77
C ILE A 479 -0.67 -6.43 22.48
N VAL A 480 -0.60 -7.76 22.54
CA VAL A 480 -0.71 -8.67 21.39
C VAL A 480 -1.81 -9.70 21.60
N ASN A 481 -2.22 -10.39 20.53
CA ASN A 481 -3.03 -11.60 20.65
C ASN A 481 -2.77 -12.59 19.50
N GLU A 482 -3.42 -13.75 19.55
CA GLU A 482 -3.31 -14.84 18.58
C GLU A 482 -3.80 -14.52 17.16
N LEU A 483 -4.41 -13.35 16.97
CA LEU A 483 -4.91 -12.87 15.69
C LEU A 483 -4.00 -11.82 15.04
N ALA A 484 -2.93 -11.40 15.72
CA ALA A 484 -1.85 -10.63 15.12
C ALA A 484 -0.89 -11.55 14.37
N GLY A 485 -0.49 -11.21 13.13
CA GLY A 485 0.33 -12.11 12.32
C GLY A 485 1.12 -11.43 11.19
N SER A 486 2.10 -12.12 10.60
CA SER A 486 2.93 -11.60 9.51
C SER A 486 3.77 -10.41 9.95
N GLY A 487 3.60 -9.23 9.34
CA GLY A 487 4.14 -7.99 9.89
C GLY A 487 3.72 -7.75 11.35
N GLY A 488 2.53 -8.23 11.76
CA GLY A 488 2.05 -8.22 13.14
C GLY A 488 2.69 -9.25 14.06
N ASP A 489 3.43 -10.24 13.53
CA ASP A 489 4.39 -11.01 14.32
C ASP A 489 5.76 -10.31 14.38
N ALA A 490 6.20 -9.70 13.27
CA ALA A 490 7.49 -9.01 13.19
C ALA A 490 7.56 -7.81 14.14
N PHE A 491 6.46 -7.06 14.29
CA PHE A 491 6.42 -5.88 15.15
C PHE A 491 6.68 -6.20 16.63
N PRO A 492 5.96 -7.12 17.30
CA PRO A 492 6.27 -7.50 18.67
C PRO A 492 7.65 -8.16 18.80
N TRP A 493 8.11 -8.90 17.79
CA TRP A 493 9.47 -9.44 17.79
C TRP A 493 10.53 -8.33 17.84
N PHE A 494 10.40 -7.29 17.00
CA PHE A 494 11.31 -6.14 17.02
C PHE A 494 11.18 -5.31 18.30
N PHE A 495 9.95 -5.13 18.78
CA PHE A 495 9.68 -4.39 20.02
C PHE A 495 10.39 -5.03 21.23
N HIS A 496 10.33 -6.36 21.33
CA HIS A 496 11.05 -7.14 22.34
C HIS A 496 12.57 -7.05 22.15
N ARG A 497 13.06 -7.29 20.93
CA ARG A 497 14.50 -7.26 20.60
C ARG A 497 15.15 -5.91 20.90
N GLU A 498 14.45 -4.81 20.61
CA GLU A 498 14.92 -3.45 20.87
C GLU A 498 14.69 -2.97 22.31
N LYS A 499 14.13 -3.84 23.17
CA LYS A 499 13.88 -3.60 24.60
C LYS A 499 13.05 -2.34 24.83
N ILE A 500 12.02 -2.12 24.01
CA ILE A 500 11.18 -0.91 24.06
C ILE A 500 10.26 -0.94 25.28
N GLY A 501 9.76 -2.11 25.66
CA GLY A 501 8.89 -2.31 26.81
C GLY A 501 8.41 -3.75 26.93
N PRO A 502 7.60 -4.07 27.96
CA PRO A 502 6.98 -5.38 28.08
C PRO A 502 5.82 -5.59 27.10
N ILE A 503 5.59 -6.86 26.75
CA ILE A 503 4.49 -7.34 25.93
C ILE A 503 3.48 -8.11 26.80
N VAL A 504 2.20 -7.81 26.62
CA VAL A 504 1.08 -8.44 27.34
C VAL A 504 0.13 -9.09 26.34
N GLY A 505 -0.37 -10.28 26.66
CA GLY A 505 -1.51 -10.87 25.94
C GLY A 505 -1.36 -12.36 25.70
N THR A 506 -1.61 -12.81 24.47
CA THR A 506 -1.43 -14.20 24.04
C THR A 506 -0.44 -14.27 22.89
N ARG A 507 0.16 -15.46 22.69
CA ARG A 507 1.09 -15.71 21.59
C ARG A 507 0.44 -15.35 20.26
N THR A 508 1.19 -14.65 19.41
CA THR A 508 0.74 -14.24 18.06
C THR A 508 0.61 -15.44 17.10
N TRP A 509 0.14 -15.20 15.87
CA TRP A 509 -0.19 -16.24 14.90
C TRP A 509 0.99 -17.13 14.50
N GLY A 510 2.19 -16.56 14.36
CA GLY A 510 3.38 -17.32 14.01
C GLY A 510 3.55 -17.57 12.51
N GLY A 511 3.23 -16.59 11.68
CA GLY A 511 3.50 -16.67 10.25
C GLY A 511 4.50 -15.61 9.82
N LEU A 512 5.76 -15.97 9.57
CA LEU A 512 6.81 -15.03 9.20
C LEU A 512 7.70 -15.52 8.04
N VAL A 513 7.09 -16.24 7.09
CA VAL A 513 7.66 -16.46 5.75
C VAL A 513 6.90 -15.60 4.74
N GLY A 514 7.56 -14.57 4.23
CA GLY A 514 6.92 -13.56 3.40
C GLY A 514 6.72 -13.99 1.94
N ILE A 515 5.71 -13.39 1.31
CA ILE A 515 5.35 -13.67 -0.08
C ILE A 515 6.29 -12.91 -1.01
N GLY A 516 6.92 -13.63 -1.95
CA GLY A 516 7.72 -13.05 -3.03
C GLY A 516 7.24 -13.55 -4.40
N ASN A 517 7.61 -12.83 -5.47
CA ASN A 517 7.47 -13.29 -6.85
C ASN A 517 6.06 -13.76 -7.29
N SER A 518 4.97 -13.18 -6.76
CA SER A 518 3.60 -13.54 -7.12
C SER A 518 3.35 -13.43 -8.63
N GLN A 519 2.97 -14.54 -9.26
CA GLN A 519 2.55 -14.58 -10.66
C GLN A 519 1.04 -14.81 -10.74
N PRO A 520 0.30 -14.08 -11.60
CA PRO A 520 -1.08 -14.43 -11.89
C PRO A 520 -1.11 -15.78 -12.62
N LEU A 521 -2.10 -16.60 -12.28
CA LEU A 521 -2.42 -17.81 -13.03
C LEU A 521 -3.08 -17.43 -14.35
N ARG A 522 -3.03 -18.34 -15.33
CA ARG A 522 -3.56 -18.12 -16.68
C ARG A 522 -4.99 -17.53 -16.73
N ASP A 523 -5.85 -17.97 -15.82
CA ASP A 523 -7.27 -17.63 -15.75
C ASP A 523 -7.59 -16.47 -14.80
N GLY A 524 -6.59 -15.66 -14.45
CA GLY A 524 -6.75 -14.55 -13.50
C GLY A 524 -6.82 -14.97 -12.02
N GLY A 525 -6.65 -16.25 -11.71
CA GLY A 525 -6.41 -16.71 -10.34
C GLY A 525 -5.02 -16.36 -9.84
N PHE A 526 -4.74 -16.70 -8.58
CA PHE A 526 -3.43 -16.53 -7.99
C PHE A 526 -3.08 -17.69 -7.05
N VAL A 527 -1.78 -17.93 -6.91
CA VAL A 527 -1.19 -18.60 -5.75
C VAL A 527 -0.08 -17.72 -5.18
N THR A 528 0.23 -17.87 -3.90
CA THR A 528 1.38 -17.22 -3.28
C THR A 528 2.38 -18.26 -2.83
N ALA A 529 3.62 -18.14 -3.33
CA ALA A 529 4.76 -18.91 -2.86
C ALA A 529 5.51 -18.08 -1.80
N PRO A 530 5.56 -18.51 -0.53
CA PRO A 530 6.40 -17.89 0.49
C PRO A 530 7.87 -18.00 0.08
N GLY A 531 8.53 -16.88 -0.19
CA GLY A 531 9.83 -16.84 -0.87
C GLY A 531 11.00 -16.34 -0.02
N PHE A 532 10.74 -15.87 1.20
CA PHE A 532 11.79 -15.45 2.13
C PHE A 532 11.37 -15.63 3.58
N ALA A 533 12.28 -16.08 4.44
CA ALA A 533 12.06 -16.28 5.86
C ALA A 533 13.02 -15.40 6.69
N PHE A 534 12.64 -15.14 7.94
CA PHE A 534 13.46 -14.36 8.87
C PHE A 534 14.25 -15.28 9.79
N TRP A 535 15.53 -14.95 9.98
CA TRP A 535 16.42 -15.66 10.90
C TRP A 535 17.06 -14.65 11.86
N SER A 536 17.31 -15.10 13.09
CA SER A 536 17.94 -14.27 14.12
C SER A 536 19.40 -14.06 13.79
N THR A 537 19.90 -12.84 13.99
CA THR A 537 21.35 -12.59 13.98
C THR A 537 22.03 -12.96 15.30
N ASP A 538 21.25 -13.37 16.31
CA ASP A 538 21.75 -13.87 17.58
C ASP A 538 21.81 -15.41 17.56
N ASN A 539 22.55 -16.01 18.51
CA ASN A 539 22.55 -17.46 18.81
C ASN A 539 22.77 -18.42 17.61
N GLY A 540 23.48 -17.99 16.57
CA GLY A 540 23.92 -18.90 15.50
C GLY A 540 22.96 -19.07 14.33
N GLY A 541 21.90 -18.27 14.23
CA GLY A 541 21.14 -18.13 12.98
C GLY A 541 19.83 -18.91 12.85
N GLU A 542 19.06 -19.01 13.93
CA GLU A 542 17.77 -19.75 13.94
C GLU A 542 16.66 -19.00 13.19
N TRP A 543 15.80 -19.72 12.48
CA TRP A 543 14.56 -19.16 11.92
C TRP A 543 13.65 -18.67 13.07
N ILE A 544 13.11 -17.47 12.93
CA ILE A 544 12.32 -16.84 13.99
C ILE A 544 10.84 -16.82 13.64
N VAL A 545 10.00 -16.92 14.67
CA VAL A 545 8.55 -16.71 14.64
C VAL A 545 7.72 -17.75 13.87
N GLU A 546 8.12 -18.15 12.66
CA GLU A 546 7.36 -19.09 11.84
C GLU A 546 6.99 -20.36 12.61
N GLN A 547 5.73 -20.79 12.49
CA GLN A 547 5.15 -21.96 13.16
C GLN A 547 5.12 -21.91 14.70
N HIS A 548 5.43 -20.75 15.29
CA HIS A 548 5.36 -20.54 16.74
C HIS A 548 4.58 -19.26 17.09
N GLY A 549 5.08 -18.10 16.67
CA GLY A 549 4.60 -16.77 17.08
C GLY A 549 5.60 -16.05 17.98
N VAL A 550 5.16 -14.94 18.54
CA VAL A 550 5.89 -14.17 19.56
C VAL A 550 5.20 -14.36 20.90
N ASP A 551 5.92 -14.93 21.85
CA ASP A 551 5.44 -15.07 23.22
C ASP A 551 5.42 -13.70 23.93
N PRO A 552 4.33 -13.34 24.62
CA PRO A 552 4.30 -12.14 25.45
C PRO A 552 5.09 -12.37 26.74
N ASP A 553 5.66 -11.30 27.31
CA ASP A 553 6.30 -11.34 28.63
C ASP A 553 5.28 -11.67 29.74
N TYR A 554 4.02 -11.25 29.54
CA TYR A 554 2.90 -11.52 30.45
C TYR A 554 1.76 -12.19 29.68
N VAL A 555 1.60 -13.50 29.87
CA VAL A 555 0.50 -14.28 29.26
C VAL A 555 -0.83 -13.97 29.96
N VAL A 556 -1.75 -13.32 29.25
CA VAL A 556 -3.07 -12.90 29.73
C VAL A 556 -4.11 -13.19 28.65
N PRO A 557 -4.93 -14.25 28.78
CA PRO A 557 -5.97 -14.55 27.79
C PRO A 557 -7.18 -13.61 27.91
N GLN A 558 -7.85 -13.35 26.78
CA GLN A 558 -9.18 -12.75 26.73
C GLN A 558 -10.25 -13.75 27.19
N ARG A 559 -10.40 -13.89 28.51
CA ARG A 559 -11.39 -14.80 29.09
C ARG A 559 -12.82 -14.41 28.68
N PRO A 560 -13.61 -15.32 28.07
CA PRO A 560 -14.95 -14.99 27.59
C PRO A 560 -15.89 -14.43 28.67
N ASP A 561 -15.83 -14.95 29.89
CA ASP A 561 -16.65 -14.48 31.01
C ASP A 561 -16.35 -13.03 31.39
N LEU A 562 -15.07 -12.64 31.35
CA LEU A 562 -14.64 -11.27 31.63
C LEU A 562 -15.03 -10.33 30.47
N VAL A 563 -14.75 -10.72 29.22
CA VAL A 563 -15.05 -9.90 28.04
C VAL A 563 -16.54 -9.61 27.91
N VAL A 564 -17.40 -10.62 28.09
CA VAL A 564 -18.86 -10.45 28.04
C VAL A 564 -19.36 -9.54 29.17
N SER A 565 -18.69 -9.54 30.31
CA SER A 565 -18.99 -8.62 31.42
C SER A 565 -18.38 -7.20 31.27
N GLY A 566 -17.74 -6.91 30.14
CA GLY A 566 -17.21 -5.58 29.79
C GLY A 566 -15.75 -5.32 30.18
N HIS A 567 -15.08 -6.30 30.79
CA HIS A 567 -13.66 -6.25 31.13
C HIS A 567 -12.77 -6.48 29.90
N ASP A 568 -11.57 -5.93 29.94
CA ASP A 568 -10.50 -6.24 28.97
C ASP A 568 -9.23 -6.59 29.76
N PRO A 569 -9.04 -7.87 30.13
CA PRO A 569 -7.94 -8.29 31.00
C PRO A 569 -6.54 -7.92 30.46
N GLN A 570 -6.36 -7.92 29.14
CA GLN A 570 -5.09 -7.56 28.52
C GLN A 570 -4.83 -6.06 28.64
N LEU A 571 -5.83 -5.23 28.36
CA LEU A 571 -5.72 -3.78 28.53
C LEU A 571 -5.53 -3.39 29.99
N GLU A 572 -6.29 -4.02 30.90
CA GLU A 572 -6.17 -3.81 32.35
C GLU A 572 -4.77 -4.14 32.86
N LYS A 573 -4.18 -5.26 32.41
CA LYS A 573 -2.80 -5.61 32.76
C LYS A 573 -1.78 -4.64 32.15
N ALA A 574 -1.98 -4.20 30.91
CA ALA A 574 -1.10 -3.21 30.29
C ALA A 574 -1.12 -1.86 31.03
N VAL A 575 -2.30 -1.43 31.49
CA VAL A 575 -2.46 -0.24 32.35
C VAL A 575 -1.73 -0.40 33.68
N GLU A 576 -1.86 -1.57 34.33
CA GLU A 576 -1.13 -1.87 35.57
C GLU A 576 0.39 -1.71 35.39
N LEU A 577 0.96 -2.33 34.36
CA LEU A 577 2.39 -2.27 34.07
C LEU A 577 2.86 -0.85 33.71
N ALA A 578 2.07 -0.13 32.91
CA ALA A 578 2.38 1.26 32.55
C ALA A 578 2.40 2.18 33.79
N LYS A 579 1.43 2.01 34.70
CA LYS A 579 1.39 2.76 35.97
C LYS A 579 2.56 2.43 36.89
N GLU A 580 2.98 1.17 36.92
CA GLU A 580 4.15 0.77 37.71
C GLU A 580 5.41 1.45 37.15
N ALA A 581 5.64 1.35 35.84
CA ALA A 581 6.80 1.94 35.19
C ALA A 581 6.84 3.48 35.28
N LEU A 582 5.68 4.15 35.39
CA LEU A 582 5.62 5.59 35.58
C LEU A 582 6.21 6.06 36.93
N LYS A 583 6.26 5.21 37.97
CA LYS A 583 6.82 5.60 39.28
C LYS A 583 8.32 5.93 39.19
N ASP A 584 9.02 5.29 38.26
CA ASP A 584 10.44 5.49 38.01
C ASP A 584 10.72 6.54 36.93
N TYR A 585 9.69 6.94 36.16
CA TYR A 585 9.82 7.98 35.15
C TYR A 585 10.03 9.35 35.79
N ARG A 586 11.08 10.06 35.35
CA ARG A 586 11.48 11.36 35.90
C ARG A 586 10.99 12.55 35.07
N GLY A 587 10.26 12.30 33.98
CA GLY A 587 9.77 13.35 33.10
C GLY A 587 10.89 14.09 32.37
N ILE A 588 10.49 15.19 31.73
CA ILE A 588 11.41 16.12 31.09
C ILE A 588 12.07 16.98 32.18
N PRO A 589 13.42 17.06 32.26
CA PRO A 589 14.08 17.86 33.27
C PRO A 589 13.78 19.36 33.11
N PRO A 590 13.77 20.14 34.20
CA PRO A 590 13.49 21.58 34.12
C PRO A 590 14.61 22.33 33.38
N ARG A 591 14.24 23.46 32.75
CA ARG A 591 15.18 24.36 32.08
C ARG A 591 16.31 24.79 33.04
N PRO A 592 17.60 24.67 32.65
CA PRO A 592 18.69 25.18 33.46
C PRO A 592 18.63 26.71 33.54
N LYS A 593 19.27 27.28 34.57
CA LYS A 593 19.47 28.74 34.64
C LYS A 593 20.34 29.19 33.47
N TYR A 594 20.03 30.38 32.93
CA TYR A 594 20.87 31.00 31.91
C TYR A 594 22.28 31.25 32.47
N PRO A 595 23.34 31.06 31.66
CA PRO A 595 24.70 31.38 32.06
C PRO A 595 24.82 32.85 32.48
N SER A 596 25.40 33.11 33.65
CA SER A 596 25.83 34.45 34.05
C SER A 596 27.31 34.61 33.71
N VAL A 597 27.68 35.72 33.10
CA VAL A 597 29.10 36.10 33.00
C VAL A 597 29.59 36.38 34.41
N LYS A 598 30.68 35.73 34.84
CA LYS A 598 31.37 36.14 36.08
C LYS A 598 32.09 37.45 35.77
N GLU A 599 31.67 38.52 36.44
CA GLU A 599 32.37 39.81 36.43
C GLU A 599 33.73 39.71 37.13
#